data_AF-A0A6A8FMY4-F1
#
_entry.id   AF-A0A6A8FMY4-F1
#
_cell.length_a   1.000
_cell.length_b   1.000
_cell.length_c   1.000
_cell.angle_alpha   90.00
_cell.angle_beta   90.00
_cell.angle_gamma   90.00
#
_symmetry.space_group_name_H-M   'P 1'
#
loop_
_entity.id
_entity.type
_entity.pdbx_description
1 polymer ?
#
loop_
_entity_poly.entity_id
_entity_poly.type
_entity_poly.pdbx_seq_one_letter_code
_entity_poly.pdbx_strand_id
1 'polypeptide(L)'
;LYLYCQANNINFPELRDALNTKWNVNILEPREGIGGHCLPKDTKMFLHSSKSIRSKILRAAMEVDQHYRKYRQTRGGMNNYEDNSGDRTQITTIDDTQKPVFNNRGH
;
A
#
# COMPACT_ATOMS: atom_id res chain seq x y z
N LEU A 1 -7.69 10.26 -2.79
CA LEU A 1 -8.81 9.89 -1.90
C LEU A 1 -8.46 8.71 -1.00
N TYR A 2 -8.18 7.51 -1.54
CA TYR A 2 -7.84 6.33 -0.71
C TYR A 2 -6.72 6.59 0.31
N LEU A 3 -5.55 7.07 -0.12
CA LEU A 3 -4.42 7.37 0.79
C LEU A 3 -4.80 8.33 1.93
N TYR A 4 -5.67 9.30 1.65
CA TYR A 4 -6.17 10.23 2.66
C TYR A 4 -7.03 9.50 3.70
N CYS A 5 -7.91 8.60 3.27
CA CYS A 5 -8.73 7.80 4.17
C CYS A 5 -7.88 6.93 5.07
N GLN A 6 -6.83 6.31 4.51
CA GLN A 6 -5.87 5.50 5.26
C GLN A 6 -5.08 6.29 6.30
N ALA A 7 -4.73 7.55 6.01
CA ALA A 7 -4.00 8.41 6.94
C ALA A 7 -4.88 8.96 8.07
N ASN A 8 -6.20 9.05 7.86
CA ASN A 8 -7.15 9.65 8.81
C ASN A 8 -8.09 8.61 9.45
N ASN A 9 -7.82 7.30 9.29
CA ASN A 9 -8.65 6.21 9.79
C ASN A 9 -10.14 6.31 9.36
N ILE A 10 -10.36 6.68 8.09
CA ILE A 10 -11.71 6.79 7.49
C ILE A 10 -12.00 5.52 6.69
N ASN A 11 -13.22 4.98 6.81
CA ASN A 11 -13.69 3.84 6.04
C ASN A 11 -13.86 4.23 4.56
N PHE A 12 -12.92 3.81 3.72
CA PHE A 12 -12.91 4.16 2.30
C PHE A 12 -14.10 3.58 1.51
N PRO A 13 -14.44 2.28 1.62
CA PRO A 13 -15.62 1.72 0.95
C PRO A 13 -16.91 2.51 1.22
N GLU A 14 -17.18 2.83 2.49
CA GLU A 14 -18.38 3.58 2.88
C GLU A 14 -18.40 4.98 2.25
N LEU A 15 -17.28 5.71 2.33
CA LEU A 15 -17.16 7.04 1.71
C LEU A 15 -17.32 6.97 0.18
N ARG A 16 -16.73 5.95 -0.45
CA ARG A 16 -16.81 5.74 -1.90
C ARG A 16 -18.27 5.52 -2.33
N ASP A 17 -18.99 4.65 -1.63
CA ASP A 17 -20.38 4.35 -1.93
C ASP A 17 -21.27 5.59 -1.77
N ALA A 18 -21.06 6.36 -0.70
CA ALA A 18 -21.76 7.62 -0.48
C ALA A 18 -21.52 8.63 -1.62
N LEU A 19 -20.26 8.82 -2.06
CA LEU A 19 -19.92 9.74 -3.15
C LEU A 19 -20.50 9.30 -4.50
N ASN A 20 -20.56 8.00 -4.76
CA ASN A 20 -21.06 7.42 -6.00
C ASN A 20 -22.59 7.47 -6.13
N THR A 21 -23.32 7.91 -5.09
CA THR A 21 -24.76 8.22 -5.21
C THR A 21 -25.03 9.45 -6.10
N LYS A 22 -24.04 10.32 -6.30
CA LYS A 22 -24.16 11.50 -7.17
C LYS A 22 -24.03 11.07 -8.63
N TRP A 23 -25.06 11.35 -9.44
CA TRP A 23 -25.20 10.90 -10.84
C TRP A 23 -24.01 11.16 -11.77
N ASN A 24 -23.17 12.17 -11.50
CA ASN A 24 -22.01 12.54 -12.30
C ASN A 24 -20.67 12.13 -11.68
N VAL A 25 -20.69 11.25 -10.68
CA VAL A 25 -19.49 10.77 -9.97
C VAL A 25 -19.46 9.25 -10.04
N ASN A 26 -18.30 8.72 -10.44
CA ASN A 26 -18.00 7.30 -10.37
C ASN A 26 -16.55 7.10 -9.97
N ILE A 27 -16.31 7.03 -8.66
CA ILE A 27 -15.02 6.70 -8.06
C ILE A 27 -14.82 5.19 -8.15
N LEU A 28 -13.79 4.77 -8.87
CA LEU A 28 -13.40 3.38 -9.01
C LEU A 28 -12.67 2.87 -7.76
N GLU A 29 -12.75 1.56 -7.54
CA GLU A 29 -11.95 0.89 -6.51
C GLU A 29 -10.45 1.06 -6.77
N PRO A 30 -9.62 1.25 -5.72
CA PRO A 30 -8.17 1.26 -5.84
C PRO A 30 -7.65 -0.07 -6.38
N ARG A 31 -6.78 -0.02 -7.40
CA ARG A 31 -6.13 -1.20 -8.02
C ARG A 31 -4.61 -1.15 -7.80
N GLU A 32 -3.81 -1.74 -8.68
CA GLU A 32 -2.33 -1.76 -8.62
C GLU A 32 -1.65 -0.42 -8.99
N GLY A 33 -2.43 0.65 -9.10
CA GLY A 33 -2.01 1.93 -9.70
C GLY A 33 -2.24 1.97 -11.22
N ILE A 34 -1.71 3.01 -11.86
CA ILE A 34 -1.85 3.30 -13.29
C ILE A 34 -0.94 2.35 -14.08
N GLY A 35 -1.47 1.18 -14.42
CA GLY A 35 -0.78 0.15 -15.20
C GLY A 35 -0.96 0.28 -16.71
N GLY A 36 -0.52 -0.75 -17.43
CA GLY A 36 -0.60 -0.85 -18.89
C GLY A 36 0.53 -0.10 -19.62
N HIS A 37 0.71 -0.40 -20.90
CA HIS A 37 1.80 0.18 -21.70
C HIS A 37 1.53 1.64 -22.09
N CYS A 38 0.31 1.93 -22.54
CA CYS A 38 0.01 3.19 -23.24
C CYS A 38 -0.09 4.39 -22.29
N LEU A 39 -0.89 4.31 -21.23
CA LEU A 39 -1.16 5.47 -20.35
C LEU A 39 0.12 6.02 -19.67
N PRO A 40 1.00 5.20 -19.06
CA PRO A 40 2.24 5.73 -18.48
C PRO A 40 3.23 6.24 -19.53
N LYS A 41 3.26 5.64 -20.73
CA LYS A 41 4.19 6.01 -21.80
C LYS A 41 3.77 7.32 -22.47
N ASP A 42 2.51 7.41 -22.87
CA ASP A 42 1.96 8.57 -23.57
C ASP A 42 1.94 9.79 -22.65
N THR A 43 1.62 9.60 -21.37
CA THR A 43 1.67 10.68 -20.36
C THR A 43 3.10 11.21 -20.16
N LYS A 44 4.10 10.31 -20.08
CA LYS A 44 5.51 10.72 -19.99
C LYS A 44 5.97 11.44 -21.26
N MET A 45 5.60 10.90 -22.43
CA MET A 45 5.92 11.51 -23.71
C MET A 45 5.34 12.92 -23.79
N PHE A 46 4.06 13.11 -23.45
CA PHE A 46 3.39 14.41 -23.45
C PHE A 46 4.06 15.41 -22.50
N LEU A 47 4.41 14.98 -21.29
CA LEU A 47 5.08 15.85 -20.31
C LEU A 47 6.50 16.25 -20.74
N HIS A 48 7.20 15.41 -21.50
CA HIS A 48 8.55 15.67 -21.99
C HIS A 48 8.57 16.49 -23.29
N SER A 49 7.58 16.31 -24.17
CA SER A 49 7.48 17.04 -25.44
C SER A 49 6.92 18.46 -25.25
N SER A 50 6.15 18.69 -24.19
CA SER A 50 5.54 19.99 -23.90
C SER A 50 6.53 20.97 -23.24
N LYS A 51 7.35 21.63 -24.08
CA LYS A 51 8.39 22.58 -23.64
C LYS A 51 7.84 23.89 -23.05
N SER A 52 6.63 24.30 -23.44
CA SER A 52 6.03 25.60 -23.05
C SER A 52 4.97 25.47 -21.95
N ILE A 53 4.18 24.38 -21.92
CA ILE A 53 3.10 24.19 -20.95
C ILE A 53 3.18 22.77 -20.37
N ARG A 54 3.54 22.65 -19.09
CA ARG A 54 3.48 21.38 -18.38
C ARG A 54 2.12 21.22 -17.69
N SER A 55 1.42 20.13 -17.99
CA SER A 55 0.15 19.82 -17.32
C SER A 55 0.37 19.51 -15.83
N LYS A 56 -0.12 20.41 -14.97
CA LYS A 56 -0.08 20.22 -13.51
C LYS A 56 -0.89 19.00 -13.07
N ILE A 57 -2.01 18.73 -13.75
CA ILE A 57 -2.91 17.61 -13.44
C ILE A 57 -2.23 16.28 -13.75
N LEU A 58 -1.66 16.12 -14.95
CA LEU A 58 -0.98 14.88 -15.33
C LEU A 58 0.23 14.62 -14.45
N ARG A 59 1.00 15.66 -14.13
CA ARG A 59 2.14 15.51 -13.22
C ARG A 59 1.70 15.05 -11.83
N ALA A 60 0.70 15.72 -11.24
CA ALA A 60 0.18 15.35 -9.94
C ALA A 60 -0.41 13.93 -9.92
N ALA A 61 -1.11 13.52 -10.99
CA ALA A 61 -1.65 12.17 -11.11
C ALA A 61 -0.54 11.10 -11.09
N MET A 62 0.56 11.33 -11.83
CA MET A 62 1.71 10.43 -11.85
C MET A 62 2.45 10.38 -10.51
N GLU A 63 2.60 11.52 -9.83
CA GLU A 63 3.20 11.60 -8.49
C GLU A 63 2.36 10.81 -7.48
N VAL A 64 1.03 11.02 -7.45
CA VAL A 64 0.11 10.31 -6.56
C VAL A 64 0.11 8.80 -6.81
N ASP A 65 0.17 8.36 -8.08
CA ASP A 65 0.31 6.94 -8.43
C ASP A 65 1.61 6.34 -7.86
N GLN A 66 2.73 7.04 -7.98
CA GLN A 66 4.01 6.60 -7.42
C GLN A 66 3.95 6.49 -5.89
N HIS A 67 3.37 7.49 -5.21
CA HIS A 67 3.17 7.45 -3.76
C HIS A 67 2.29 6.27 -3.34
N TYR A 68 1.20 6.03 -4.07
CA TYR A 68 0.30 4.93 -3.81
C TYR A 68 0.96 3.56 -3.97
N ARG A 69 1.77 3.36 -5.03
CA ARG A 69 2.54 2.12 -5.22
C ARG A 69 3.54 1.87 -4.10
N LYS A 70 4.27 2.90 -3.67
CA LYS A 70 5.19 2.80 -2.52
C LYS A 70 4.45 2.41 -1.24
N TYR A 71 3.34 3.07 -0.96
CA TYR A 71 2.50 2.77 0.20
C TYR A 71 1.97 1.33 0.19
N ARG A 72 1.64 0.78 -0.99
CA ARG A 72 1.22 -0.61 -1.12
C ARG A 72 2.34 -1.60 -0.85
N GLN A 73 3.56 -1.30 -1.33
CA GLN A 73 4.72 -2.16 -1.11
C GLN A 73 5.08 -2.24 0.39
N THR A 74 5.02 -1.12 1.10
CA THR A 74 5.33 -1.09 2.54
C THR A 74 4.31 -1.87 3.38
N ARG A 75 3.03 -1.86 3.01
CA ARG A 75 1.98 -2.63 3.72
C ARG A 75 1.89 -4.08 3.28
N GLY A 76 2.09 -4.36 1.99
CA GLY A 76 2.19 -5.72 1.47
C GLY A 76 3.36 -6.51 2.06
N GLY A 77 4.43 -5.83 2.49
CA GLY A 77 5.52 -6.44 3.25
C GLY A 77 5.19 -6.76 4.72
N MET A 78 4.29 -5.99 5.36
CA MET A 78 3.85 -6.24 6.75
C MET A 78 2.77 -7.32 6.85
N ASN A 79 1.93 -7.47 5.82
CA ASN A 79 0.89 -8.51 5.81
C ASN A 79 1.43 -9.95 5.69
N ASN A 80 2.72 -10.14 5.36
CA ASN A 80 3.35 -11.47 5.32
C ASN A 80 3.84 -11.96 6.69
N TYR A 81 3.73 -11.14 7.75
CA TYR A 81 4.14 -11.50 9.12
C TYR A 81 2.97 -11.82 10.07
N GLU A 82 1.72 -11.67 9.63
CA GLU A 82 0.52 -11.86 10.47
C GLU A 82 -0.32 -13.10 10.11
N ASP A 83 0.15 -13.97 9.20
CA ASP A 83 -0.55 -15.22 8.80
C ASP A 83 0.13 -16.49 9.33
N ASN A 84 0.64 -16.46 10.57
CA ASN A 84 1.16 -17.66 11.25
C ASN A 84 1.00 -17.60 12.80
N SER A 85 -0.13 -17.05 13.26
CA SER A 85 -0.52 -17.12 14.68
C SER A 85 -1.98 -17.52 14.81
N GLY A 86 -2.26 -18.76 14.44
CA GLY A 86 -3.59 -19.34 14.51
C GLY A 86 -3.58 -20.86 14.58
N ASP A 87 -2.92 -21.45 15.57
CA ASP A 87 -3.45 -22.69 16.17
C ASP A 87 -3.24 -22.73 17.69
N ARG A 88 -4.30 -23.13 18.38
CA ARG A 88 -4.48 -23.04 19.84
C ARG A 88 -4.26 -24.42 20.43
N THR A 89 -3.52 -24.45 21.55
CA THR A 89 -3.48 -25.51 22.58
C THR A 89 -2.85 -26.87 22.25
N GLN A 90 -1.65 -27.08 22.80
CA GLN A 90 -1.33 -28.30 23.58
C GLN A 90 -0.63 -27.84 24.85
N ILE A 91 -1.29 -28.04 26.00
CA ILE A 91 -0.66 -27.96 27.31
C ILE A 91 0.15 -29.25 27.48
N THR A 92 1.46 -29.14 27.58
CA THR A 92 2.29 -30.19 28.16
C THR A 92 3.26 -29.56 29.15
N THR A 93 2.93 -29.73 30.43
CA THR A 93 3.84 -29.59 31.56
C THR A 93 5.10 -30.41 31.32
N ILE A 94 6.27 -29.79 31.46
CA ILE A 94 7.50 -30.49 31.83
C ILE A 94 8.35 -29.60 32.72
N ASP A 95 8.71 -30.20 33.84
CA ASP A 95 9.48 -29.68 34.96
C ASP A 95 10.88 -29.17 34.61
N ASP A 96 11.32 -28.24 35.45
CA ASP A 96 12.66 -27.99 35.98
C ASP A 96 13.93 -28.39 35.19
N THR A 97 14.82 -27.40 35.13
CA THR A 97 16.29 -27.49 35.01
C THR A 97 16.88 -27.49 33.59
N GLN A 98 17.25 -26.29 33.10
CA GLN A 98 18.62 -26.05 32.60
C GLN A 98 18.89 -24.54 32.36
N LYS A 99 20.02 -24.08 32.92
CA LYS A 99 20.52 -22.70 32.97
C LYS A 99 20.95 -22.15 31.59
N PRO A 100 21.06 -20.81 31.45
CA PRO A 100 21.58 -20.18 30.23
C PRO A 100 23.08 -20.41 30.07
N VAL A 101 23.52 -20.87 28.89
CA VAL A 101 24.93 -20.86 28.50
C VAL A 101 25.18 -19.66 27.59
N PHE A 102 25.79 -18.63 28.16
CA PHE A 102 26.55 -17.64 27.38
C PHE A 102 27.85 -18.29 26.93
N ASN A 103 28.21 -18.19 25.65
CA ASN A 103 29.62 -18.30 25.28
C ASN A 103 30.00 -17.27 24.22
N ASN A 104 31.16 -16.67 24.47
CA ASN A 104 31.65 -15.41 23.93
C ASN A 104 33.08 -15.66 23.42
N ARG A 105 33.44 -15.08 22.26
CA ARG A 105 34.80 -15.02 21.65
C ARG A 105 35.32 -16.37 21.13
N GLY A 106 36.04 -16.48 20.02
CA GLY A 106 36.83 -15.53 19.26
C GLY A 106 38.15 -16.22 18.93
N HIS A 107 38.50 -16.30 17.64
CA HIS A 107 39.86 -16.47 17.11
C HIS A 107 39.87 -16.09 15.64
#